data_AF-W6S6X3-F1
#
_entry.id   AF-W6S6X3-F1
#
_cell.length_a   1.000
_cell.length_b   1.000
_cell.length_c   1.000
_cell.angle_alpha   90.00
_cell.angle_beta   90.00
_cell.angle_gamma   90.00
#
_symmetry.space_group_name_H-M   'P 1'
#
loop_
_entity.id
_entity.type
_entity.pdbx_description
1 polymer ?
#
loop_
_entity_poly.entity_id
_entity_poly.type
_entity_poly.pdbx_seq_one_letter_code
_entity_poly.pdbx_strand_id
1 'polypeptide(L)'
;MAKKTSKNNDLLNSAKRITSNKIYSLLLDLVNDNNEDLASEVLKIDYILSYASNCIKQKDFSAAKEAISKSETRIAMLKDKGVNVDHLEYLHKGIKKKCR
;
A
#
# COMPACT_ATOMS: atom_id res chain seq x y z
N MET A 1 23.14 -12.15 0.46
CA MET A 1 22.42 -11.86 1.72
C MET A 1 21.45 -12.99 2.01
N ALA A 2 21.20 -13.33 3.27
CA ALA A 2 20.15 -14.29 3.62
C ALA A 2 18.78 -13.74 3.22
N LYS A 3 17.87 -14.58 2.72
CA LYS A 3 16.51 -14.16 2.41
C LYS A 3 15.84 -13.59 3.66
N LYS A 4 15.28 -12.40 3.55
CA LYS A 4 14.45 -11.76 4.56
C LYS A 4 13.03 -12.33 4.46
N THR A 5 12.45 -12.61 5.62
CA THR A 5 11.15 -13.26 5.82
C THR A 5 10.47 -12.63 7.02
N SER A 6 9.20 -12.97 7.27
CA SER A 6 8.51 -12.54 8.50
C SER A 6 9.18 -12.97 9.80
N LYS A 7 10.10 -13.95 9.79
CA LYS A 7 10.77 -14.44 11.00
C LYS A 7 11.99 -13.60 11.40
N ASN A 8 12.57 -12.86 10.46
CA ASN A 8 13.84 -12.14 10.62
C ASN A 8 13.77 -10.70 10.08
N ASN A 9 12.56 -10.16 9.90
CA ASN A 9 12.33 -8.77 9.50
C ASN A 9 11.01 -8.26 10.12
N ASP A 10 11.10 -7.20 10.92
CA ASP A 10 9.96 -6.64 11.66
C ASP A 10 8.85 -6.08 10.76
N LEU A 11 9.23 -5.47 9.63
CA LEU A 11 8.27 -4.94 8.65
C LEU A 11 7.44 -6.09 8.07
N LEU A 12 8.10 -7.14 7.59
CA LEU A 12 7.42 -8.32 7.05
C LEU A 12 6.63 -9.08 8.12
N ASN A 13 7.09 -9.11 9.37
CA ASN A 13 6.34 -9.75 10.45
C ASN A 13 5.00 -9.05 10.71
N SER A 14 5.05 -7.72 10.79
CA SER A 14 3.88 -6.88 11.04
C SER A 14 2.92 -6.89 9.86
N ALA A 15 3.44 -6.76 8.64
CA ALA A 15 2.66 -6.72 7.41
C ALA A 15 1.83 -7.99 7.17
N LYS A 16 2.32 -9.15 7.64
CA LYS A 16 1.69 -10.46 7.42
C LYS A 16 0.26 -10.56 7.97
N ARG A 17 -0.07 -9.81 9.02
CA ARG A 17 -1.39 -9.86 9.67
C ARG A 17 -2.36 -8.80 9.19
N ILE A 18 -1.86 -7.72 8.60
CA ILE A 18 -2.64 -6.50 8.33
C ILE A 18 -2.83 -6.24 6.83
N THR A 19 -1.97 -6.80 5.97
CA THR A 19 -2.02 -6.59 4.53
C THR A 19 -2.60 -7.81 3.79
N SER A 20 -3.06 -7.58 2.57
CA SER A 20 -3.48 -8.67 1.69
C SER A 20 -2.28 -9.48 1.16
N ASN A 21 -2.51 -10.73 0.74
CA ASN A 21 -1.45 -11.58 0.18
C ASN A 21 -0.70 -10.94 -0.99
N LYS A 22 -1.39 -10.15 -1.82
CA LYS A 22 -0.78 -9.46 -2.98
C LYS A 22 0.16 -8.33 -2.53
N ILE A 23 -0.25 -7.54 -1.54
CA ILE A 23 0.61 -6.50 -0.95
C ILE A 23 1.79 -7.15 -0.22
N TYR A 24 1.53 -8.21 0.56
CA TYR A 24 2.58 -8.94 1.26
C TYR A 24 3.66 -9.49 0.31
N SER A 25 3.27 -10.04 -0.84
CA SER A 25 4.22 -10.51 -1.85
C SER A 25 5.11 -9.37 -2.34
N LEU A 26 4.52 -8.22 -2.70
CA LEU A 26 5.27 -7.04 -3.13
C LEU A 26 6.25 -6.56 -2.05
N LEU A 27 5.84 -6.54 -0.79
CA LEU A 27 6.71 -6.18 0.33
C LEU A 27 7.87 -7.17 0.48
N LEU A 28 7.60 -8.47 0.32
CA LEU A 28 8.63 -9.51 0.41
C LEU A 28 9.69 -9.31 -0.67
N ASP A 29 9.28 -9.04 -1.91
CA ASP A 29 10.20 -8.78 -3.03
C ASP A 29 11.04 -7.53 -2.76
N LEU A 30 10.40 -6.40 -2.42
CA LEU A 30 11.08 -5.14 -2.12
C LEU A 30 12.09 -5.25 -0.97
N VAL A 31 11.73 -5.93 0.11
CA VAL A 31 12.61 -6.11 1.28
C VAL A 31 13.81 -6.98 0.94
N ASN A 32 13.62 -8.02 0.12
CA ASN A 32 14.71 -8.89 -0.33
C ASN A 32 15.64 -8.19 -1.32
N ASP A 33 15.14 -7.23 -2.10
CA ASP A 33 15.92 -6.36 -2.98
C ASP A 33 16.59 -5.17 -2.27
N ASN A 34 16.61 -5.16 -0.92
CA ASN A 34 17.10 -4.07 -0.09
C ASN A 34 16.38 -2.73 -0.27
N ASN A 35 15.17 -2.73 -0.84
CA ASN A 35 14.31 -1.57 -1.01
C ASN A 35 13.29 -1.46 0.14
N GLU A 36 13.75 -1.56 1.40
CA GLU A 36 12.90 -1.47 2.59
C GLU A 36 12.16 -0.13 2.69
N ASP A 37 12.78 0.96 2.23
CA ASP A 37 12.13 2.28 2.16
C ASP A 37 10.91 2.28 1.24
N LEU A 38 11.01 1.59 0.09
CA LEU A 38 9.89 1.45 -0.85
C LEU A 38 8.82 0.52 -0.28
N ALA A 39 9.22 -0.55 0.42
CA ALA A 39 8.28 -1.42 1.12
C ALA A 39 7.50 -0.66 2.20
N SER A 40 8.17 0.21 2.95
CA SER A 40 7.52 1.10 3.93
C SER A 40 6.52 2.04 3.26
N GLU A 41 6.86 2.58 2.08
CA GLU A 41 5.94 3.44 1.33
C GLU A 41 4.73 2.69 0.78
N VAL A 42 4.91 1.44 0.30
CA VAL A 42 3.80 0.56 -0.09
C VAL A 42 2.84 0.32 1.08
N LEU A 43 3.36 0.05 2.28
CA LEU A 43 2.54 -0.13 3.49
C LEU A 43 1.73 1.12 3.83
N LYS A 44 2.34 2.30 3.71
CA LYS A 44 1.63 3.57 3.97
C LYS A 44 0.50 3.78 2.97
N ILE A 45 0.70 3.44 1.69
CA ILE A 45 -0.35 3.54 0.67
C ILE A 45 -1.50 2.57 1.00
N ASP A 46 -1.20 1.30 1.32
CA ASP A 46 -2.20 0.31 1.70
C ASP A 46 -3.05 0.79 2.90
N TYR A 47 -2.39 1.37 3.91
CA TYR A 47 -3.06 1.99 5.04
C TYR A 47 -3.96 3.16 4.62
N ILE A 48 -3.49 4.07 3.77
CA ILE A 48 -4.28 5.22 3.27
C ILE A 48 -5.52 4.74 2.50
N LEU A 49 -5.38 3.69 1.68
CA LEU A 49 -6.49 3.10 0.92
C LEU A 49 -7.51 2.41 1.85
N SER A 50 -7.05 1.73 2.89
CA SER A 50 -7.90 1.16 3.94
C SER A 50 -8.65 2.25 4.70
N TYR A 51 -7.96 3.32 5.08
CA TYR A 51 -8.56 4.50 5.71
C TYR A 51 -9.63 5.14 4.82
N ALA A 52 -9.32 5.40 3.53
CA ALA A 52 -10.28 5.94 2.57
C ALA A 52 -11.54 5.05 2.46
N SER A 53 -11.36 3.73 2.43
CA SER A 53 -12.48 2.77 2.42
C SER A 53 -13.35 2.87 3.67
N ASN A 54 -12.76 3.10 4.85
CA ASN A 54 -13.51 3.30 6.09
C ASN A 54 -14.24 4.65 6.11
N CYS A 55 -13.62 5.74 5.64
CA CYS A 55 -14.28 7.04 5.49
C CYS A 55 -15.53 6.94 4.61
N ILE A 56 -15.45 6.21 3.48
CA ILE A 56 -16.61 5.95 2.60
C ILE A 56 -17.74 5.23 3.36
N LYS A 57 -17.42 4.20 4.16
CA LYS A 57 -18.43 3.49 4.97
C LYS A 57 -19.10 4.42 5.98
N GLN A 58 -18.35 5.37 6.53
CA GLN A 58 -18.85 6.38 7.46
C GLN A 58 -19.54 7.58 6.77
N LYS A 59 -19.62 7.57 5.43
CA LYS A 59 -20.14 8.66 4.58
C LYS A 59 -19.32 9.95 4.66
N ASP A 60 -18.09 9.90 5.17
CA ASP A 60 -17.14 11.00 5.12
C ASP A 60 -16.41 10.99 3.77
N PHE A 61 -17.11 11.46 2.74
CA PHE A 61 -16.57 11.51 1.37
C PHE A 61 -15.47 12.56 1.21
N SER A 62 -15.45 13.59 2.06
CA SER A 62 -14.42 14.63 2.03
C SER A 62 -13.06 14.04 2.41
N ALA A 63 -12.98 13.38 3.58
CA ALA A 63 -11.76 12.71 4.03
C ALA A 63 -11.34 11.59 3.07
N ALA A 64 -12.32 10.84 2.52
CA ALA A 64 -12.03 9.80 1.54
C ALA A 64 -11.38 10.36 0.26
N LYS A 65 -11.88 11.50 -0.26
CA LYS A 65 -11.30 12.16 -1.45
C LYS A 65 -9.89 12.65 -1.18
N GLU A 66 -9.64 13.24 -0.01
CA GLU A 66 -8.31 13.69 0.38
C GLU A 66 -7.31 12.51 0.48
N ALA A 67 -7.72 11.42 1.13
CA ALA A 67 -6.92 10.21 1.24
C ALA A 67 -6.60 9.59 -0.13
N ILE A 68 -7.59 9.55 -1.03
CA ILE A 68 -7.40 9.07 -2.41
C ILE A 68 -6.39 9.94 -3.15
N SER A 69 -6.51 11.27 -3.08
CA SER A 69 -5.54 12.18 -3.70
C SER A 69 -4.12 11.95 -3.18
N LYS A 70 -3.93 11.84 -1.86
CA LYS A 70 -2.63 11.51 -1.25
C LYS A 70 -2.06 10.18 -1.73
N SER A 71 -2.92 9.15 -1.87
CA SER A 71 -2.49 7.85 -2.38
C SER A 71 -2.06 7.91 -3.85
N GLU A 72 -2.69 8.75 -4.68
CA GLU A 72 -2.38 8.91 -6.10
C GLU A 72 -0.93 9.41 -6.30
N THR A 73 -0.54 10.46 -5.58
CA THR A 73 0.82 11.00 -5.63
C THR A 73 1.87 9.98 -5.20
N ARG A 74 1.60 9.19 -4.16
CA ARG A 74 2.54 8.18 -3.64
C ARG A 74 2.67 6.98 -4.58
N ILE A 75 1.56 6.53 -5.18
CA ILE A 75 1.57 5.47 -6.20
C ILE A 75 2.40 5.93 -7.41
N ALA A 76 2.24 7.18 -7.85
CA ALA A 76 3.04 7.74 -8.94
C ALA A 76 4.55 7.76 -8.61
N MET A 77 4.93 8.16 -7.38
CA MET A 77 6.34 8.09 -6.95
C MET A 77 6.90 6.66 -6.96
N LEU A 78 6.13 5.66 -6.53
CA LEU A 78 6.59 4.27 -6.56
C LEU A 78 6.76 3.76 -7.99
N LYS A 79 5.85 4.16 -8.89
CA LYS A 79 5.91 3.83 -10.31
C LYS A 79 7.13 4.42 -11.00
N ASP A 80 7.46 5.67 -10.69
CA ASP A 80 8.66 6.36 -11.19
C ASP A 80 9.95 5.64 -10.74
N LYS A 81 9.93 5.07 -9.52
CA LYS A 81 11.03 4.24 -8.98
C LYS A 81 11.03 2.79 -9.50
N GLY A 82 10.19 2.45 -10.48
CA GLY A 82 10.16 1.13 -11.10
C GLY A 82 9.47 0.03 -10.28
N VAL A 83 8.74 0.37 -9.22
CA VAL A 83 7.98 -0.60 -8.42
C VAL A 83 6.72 -1.02 -9.18
N ASN A 84 6.45 -2.32 -9.23
CA ASN A 84 5.18 -2.81 -9.76
C ASN A 84 4.03 -2.45 -8.79
N VAL A 85 3.26 -1.44 -9.16
CA VAL A 85 2.13 -0.91 -8.38
C VAL A 85 0.76 -1.31 -8.93
N ASP A 86 0.67 -2.29 -9.84
CA ASP A 86 -0.59 -2.68 -10.50
C ASP A 86 -1.72 -2.97 -9.50
N HIS A 87 -1.40 -3.68 -8.42
CA HIS A 87 -2.40 -4.00 -7.42
C HIS A 87 -2.85 -2.76 -6.61
N LEU A 88 -1.92 -1.85 -6.29
CA LEU A 88 -2.25 -0.59 -5.62
C LEU A 88 -3.12 0.30 -6.51
N GLU A 89 -2.81 0.39 -7.81
CA GLU A 89 -3.64 1.10 -8.79
C GLU A 89 -5.05 0.50 -8.88
N TYR A 90 -5.17 -0.82 -8.89
CA TYR A 90 -6.46 -1.50 -8.89
C TYR A 90 -7.30 -1.13 -7.65
N LEU A 91 -6.71 -1.22 -6.46
CA LEU A 91 -7.37 -0.86 -5.20
C LEU A 91 -7.77 0.62 -5.20
N HIS A 92 -6.85 1.51 -5.57
CA HIS A 92 -7.08 2.94 -5.68
C HIS A 92 -8.26 3.26 -6.60
N LYS A 93 -8.28 2.71 -7.82
CA LYS A 93 -9.38 2.91 -8.78
C LYS A 93 -10.71 2.39 -8.24
N GLY A 94 -10.70 1.24 -7.57
CA GLY A 94 -11.88 0.65 -6.95
C GLY A 94 -12.47 1.52 -5.84
N ILE A 95 -11.64 2.15 -5.02
CA ILE A 95 -12.07 3.03 -3.93
C ILE A 95 -12.48 4.40 -4.47
N LYS A 96 -11.72 4.98 -5.41
CA LYS A 96 -12.03 6.25 -6.07
C LYS A 96 -13.42 6.25 -6.71
N LYS A 97 -13.83 5.14 -7.33
CA LYS A 97 -15.19 4.96 -7.89
C LYS A 97 -16.31 4.99 -6.84
N LYS A 98 -16.00 4.69 -5.58
CA LYS A 98 -16.96 4.68 -4.47
C LYS A 98 -17.02 6.02 -3.73
N CYS A 99 -16.04 6.89 -3.93
CA CYS A 99 -16.11 8.28 -3.49
C CYS A 99 -17.16 9.02 -4.34
N ARG A 100 -18.33 9.27 -3.75
CA ARG A 100 -19.41 10.06 -4.37
C ARG A 100 -19.08 11.56 -4.36
#